data_AF-A0A1G1BQ30-F1
#
_entry.id   AF-A0A1G1BQ30-F1
#
_cell.length_a   1.000
_cell.length_b   1.000
_cell.length_c   1.000
_cell.angle_alpha   90.00
_cell.angle_beta   90.00
_cell.angle_gamma   90.00
#
_symmetry.space_group_name_H-M   'P 1'
#
loop_
_entity.id
_entity.type
_entity.pdbx_description
1 polymer ?
#
loop_
_entity_poly.entity_id
_entity_poly.type
_entity_poly.pdbx_seq_one_letter_code
_entity_poly.pdbx_strand_id
1 'polypeptide(L)'
;MNTRQENVRQAAFNLVEVVFALGLLGMTASAAFSGLNLCRDMQHRFGQERVAVQVLDNVVERLAAQPAYTADTVRQIVAAEFAALPARSQQDLTTRCEVSGTAVTVWIQRRDGKTPVSVRIPLS
;
A
#
# COMPACT_ATOMS: atom_id res chain seq x y z
N MET A 1 27.69 49.45 36.55
CA MET A 1 27.28 49.30 35.13
C MET A 1 27.57 47.91 34.53
N ASN A 2 28.41 47.06 35.15
CA ASN A 2 28.72 45.70 34.63
C ASN A 2 27.58 44.67 34.69
N THR A 3 26.80 44.61 35.78
CA THR A 3 25.80 43.55 36.00
C THR A 3 24.62 43.56 35.02
N ARG A 4 24.25 44.73 34.49
CA ARG A 4 23.15 44.84 33.51
C ARG A 4 23.57 44.33 32.13
N GLN A 5 24.82 44.53 31.73
CA GLN A 5 25.35 44.00 30.46
C GLN A 5 25.55 42.49 30.51
N GLU A 6 25.99 41.95 31.65
CA GLU A 6 26.11 40.49 31.85
C GLU A 6 24.75 39.81 31.81
N ASN A 7 23.74 40.35 32.50
CA ASN A 7 22.37 39.81 32.47
C ASN A 7 21.75 39.80 31.06
N VAL A 8 21.99 40.84 30.26
CA VAL A 8 21.49 40.91 28.88
C VAL A 8 22.18 39.89 27.98
N ARG A 9 23.50 39.68 28.13
CA ARG A 9 24.24 38.66 27.38
C ARG A 9 23.78 37.24 27.73
N GLN A 10 23.54 36.98 29.02
CA GLN A 10 23.08 35.67 29.48
C GLN A 10 21.65 35.38 29.02
N ALA A 11 20.75 36.37 29.07
CA ALA A 11 19.41 36.25 28.52
C ALA A 11 19.41 36.01 27.00
N ALA A 12 20.29 36.69 26.25
CA ALA A 12 20.44 36.48 24.82
C ALA A 12 20.95 35.07 24.49
N PHE A 13 21.91 34.56 25.25
CA PHE A 13 22.43 33.20 25.08
C PHE A 13 21.34 32.15 25.35
N ASN A 14 20.60 32.28 26.46
CA ASN A 14 19.49 31.39 26.78
C ASN A 14 18.41 31.42 25.70
N LEU A 15 18.12 32.59 25.13
CA LEU A 15 17.14 32.71 24.04
C LEU A 15 17.61 31.98 22.78
N VAL A 16 18.90 32.10 22.42
CA VAL A 16 19.49 31.36 21.29
C VAL A 16 19.42 29.86 21.52
N GLU A 17 19.74 29.40 22.73
CA GLU A 17 19.67 27.99 23.11
C GLU A 17 18.23 27.45 23.00
N VAL A 18 17.25 28.20 23.49
CA VAL A 18 15.83 27.85 23.36
C VAL A 18 15.39 27.80 21.90
N VAL A 19 15.77 28.78 21.08
CA VAL A 19 15.44 28.79 19.65
C VAL A 19 16.05 27.59 18.94
N PHE A 20 17.31 27.26 19.25
CA PHE A 20 17.99 26.10 18.66
C PHE A 20 17.34 24.78 19.09
N ALA A 21 17.02 24.64 20.37
CA ALA A 21 16.34 23.47 20.91
C ALA A 21 14.95 23.27 20.26
N LEU A 22 14.17 24.36 20.11
CA LEU A 22 12.88 24.32 19.43
C LEU A 22 13.01 23.97 17.95
N GLY A 23 14.02 24.51 17.26
CA GLY A 23 14.32 24.17 15.87
C GLY A 23 14.65 22.68 15.70
N LEU A 24 15.53 22.15 16.55
CA LEU A 24 15.91 20.74 16.55
C LEU A 24 14.71 19.83 16.88
N LEU A 25 13.88 20.22 17.85
CA LEU A 25 12.66 19.51 18.20
C LEU A 25 11.67 19.49 17.02
N GLY A 26 11.51 20.61 16.32
CA GLY A 26 10.67 20.67 15.13
C GLY A 26 11.15 19.75 14.00
N MET A 27 12.46 19.72 13.75
CA MET A 27 13.06 18.85 12.73
C MET A 27 12.90 17.36 13.07
N THR A 28 13.17 16.99 14.33
CA THR A 28 13.03 15.60 14.79
C THR A 28 11.58 15.14 14.78
N ALA A 29 10.64 15.98 15.22
CA ALA A 29 9.21 15.69 15.14
C ALA A 29 8.77 15.50 13.68
N SER A 30 9.17 16.40 12.77
CA SER A 30 8.84 16.29 11.34
C SER A 30 9.37 14.99 10.71
N ALA A 31 10.62 14.63 11.02
CA ALA A 31 11.22 13.38 10.57
C ALA A 31 10.45 12.16 11.11
N ALA A 32 10.07 12.16 12.39
CA ALA A 32 9.28 11.10 12.99
C ALA A 32 7.89 10.95 12.34
N PHE A 33 7.16 12.06 12.14
CA PHE A 33 5.86 12.04 11.48
C PHE A 33 5.94 11.58 10.02
N SER A 34 6.97 12.03 9.29
CA SER A 34 7.22 11.57 7.92
C SER A 34 7.49 10.06 7.87
N GLY A 35 8.28 9.54 8.81
CA GLY A 35 8.53 8.12 8.95
C GLY A 35 7.27 7.31 9.24
N LEU A 36 6.43 7.78 10.17
CA LEU A 36 5.16 7.13 10.52
C LEU A 36 4.19 7.07 9.33
N ASN A 37 4.10 8.16 8.56
CA ASN A 37 3.28 8.19 7.35
C ASN A 37 3.79 7.20 6.31
N LEU A 38 5.10 7.13 6.09
CA LEU A 38 5.70 6.16 5.18
C LEU A 38 5.43 4.71 5.62
N CYS A 39 5.56 4.41 6.92
CA CYS A 39 5.25 3.10 7.47
C CYS A 39 3.77 2.73 7.25
N ARG A 40 2.86 3.69 7.47
CA ARG A 40 1.42 3.49 7.25
C ARG A 40 1.10 3.20 5.78
N ASP A 41 1.72 3.93 4.86
CA ASP A 41 1.56 3.72 3.42
C ASP A 41 2.08 2.34 2.99
N MET A 42 3.24 1.93 3.52
CA MET A 42 3.78 0.59 3.29
C MET A 42 2.84 -0.49 3.82
N GLN A 43 2.34 -0.36 5.05
CA GLN A 43 1.38 -1.31 5.63
C GLN A 43 0.12 -1.44 4.77
N HIS A 44 -0.43 -0.32 4.29
CA HIS A 44 -1.58 -0.35 3.38
C HIS A 44 -1.26 -1.08 2.07
N ARG A 45 -0.09 -0.82 1.48
CA ARG A 45 0.35 -1.49 0.25
C ARG A 45 0.52 -3.00 0.41
N PHE A 46 1.18 -3.44 1.49
CA PHE A 46 1.35 -4.86 1.78
C PHE A 46 0.02 -5.55 2.08
N GLY A 47 -0.90 -4.87 2.77
CA GLY A 47 -2.25 -5.38 2.99
C GLY A 47 -2.99 -5.63 1.68
N GLN A 48 -2.94 -4.68 0.74
CA GLN A 48 -3.54 -4.81 -0.58
C GLN A 48 -2.90 -5.95 -1.41
N GLU A 49 -1.57 -6.08 -1.37
CA GLU A 49 -0.85 -7.17 -2.05
C GLU A 49 -1.26 -8.53 -1.50
N ARG A 50 -1.32 -8.68 -0.17
CA ARG A 50 -1.74 -9.93 0.46
C ARG A 50 -3.16 -10.32 0.07
N VAL A 51 -4.09 -9.36 0.06
CA VAL A 51 -5.47 -9.60 -0.39
C VAL A 51 -5.52 -10.00 -1.86
N ALA A 52 -4.76 -9.31 -2.72
CA ALA A 52 -4.71 -9.62 -4.13
C ALA A 52 -4.16 -11.02 -4.42
N VAL A 53 -3.11 -11.43 -3.69
CA VAL A 53 -2.55 -12.79 -3.77
C VAL A 53 -3.58 -13.82 -3.29
N GLN A 54 -4.27 -13.56 -2.18
CA GLN A 54 -5.29 -14.46 -1.65
C GLN A 54 -6.44 -14.68 -2.65
N VAL A 55 -6.90 -13.63 -3.35
CA VAL A 55 -7.92 -13.77 -4.39
C VAL A 55 -7.45 -14.69 -5.51
N LEU A 56 -6.21 -14.50 -5.98
CA LEU A 56 -5.67 -15.34 -7.04
C LEU A 56 -5.45 -16.79 -6.58
N ASP A 57 -5.07 -16.99 -5.32
CA ASP A 57 -4.93 -18.33 -4.73
C ASP A 57 -6.28 -19.06 -4.71
N ASN A 58 -7.34 -18.41 -4.22
CA ASN A 58 -8.70 -18.94 -4.27
C ASN A 58 -9.16 -19.27 -5.69
N VAL A 59 -8.86 -18.38 -6.66
CA VAL A 59 -9.20 -18.61 -8.08
C VAL A 59 -8.51 -19.86 -8.60
N VAL A 60 -7.20 -20.01 -8.33
CA VAL A 60 -6.40 -21.16 -8.77
C VAL A 60 -6.89 -22.44 -8.12
N GLU A 61 -7.16 -22.42 -6.80
CA GLU A 61 -7.70 -23.57 -6.07
C GLU A 61 -9.05 -24.02 -6.66
N ARG A 62 -9.95 -23.07 -6.91
CA ARG A 62 -11.27 -23.36 -7.48
C ARG A 62 -11.23 -23.84 -8.93
N LEU A 63 -10.24 -23.40 -9.71
CA LEU A 63 -10.00 -23.90 -11.07
C LEU A 63 -9.36 -25.28 -11.05
N ALA A 64 -8.44 -25.56 -10.11
CA ALA A 64 -7.81 -26.87 -9.95
C ALA A 64 -8.82 -27.96 -9.57
N ALA A 65 -9.92 -27.60 -8.90
CA ALA A 65 -11.03 -28.51 -8.60
C ALA A 65 -11.91 -28.82 -9.83
N GLN A 66 -11.72 -28.15 -10.97
CA GLN A 66 -12.54 -28.35 -12.17
C GLN A 66 -11.80 -29.22 -13.20
N PRO A 67 -12.49 -30.20 -13.82
CA PRO A 67 -11.88 -31.10 -14.79
C PRO A 67 -11.50 -30.41 -16.11
N ALA A 68 -12.22 -29.34 -16.47
CA ALA A 68 -11.92 -28.47 -17.60
C ALA A 68 -12.54 -27.10 -17.34
N TYR A 69 -11.93 -26.04 -17.88
CA TYR A 69 -12.43 -24.67 -17.70
C TYR A 69 -12.12 -23.79 -18.90
N THR A 70 -13.11 -22.97 -19.26
CA THR A 70 -13.00 -22.00 -20.36
C THR A 70 -12.56 -20.62 -19.86
N ALA A 71 -12.19 -19.73 -20.79
CA ALA A 71 -11.87 -18.36 -20.44
C ALA A 71 -13.00 -17.62 -19.71
N ASP A 72 -14.26 -17.90 -20.08
CA ASP A 72 -15.42 -17.32 -19.41
C ASP A 72 -15.59 -17.86 -17.99
N THR A 73 -15.28 -19.15 -17.78
CA THR A 73 -15.28 -19.77 -16.46
C THR A 73 -14.26 -19.08 -15.54
N VAL A 74 -13.04 -18.86 -16.05
CA VAL A 74 -12.00 -18.13 -15.32
C VAL A 74 -12.47 -16.72 -14.96
N ARG A 75 -13.04 -15.97 -15.91
CA ARG A 75 -13.56 -14.61 -15.66
C ARG A 75 -14.65 -14.57 -14.60
N GLN A 76 -15.59 -15.53 -14.64
CA GLN A 76 -16.67 -15.61 -13.67
C GLN A 76 -16.15 -15.91 -12.26
N ILE A 77 -15.20 -16.84 -12.14
CA ILE A 77 -14.60 -17.18 -10.85
C ILE A 77 -13.84 -15.98 -10.28
N VAL A 78 -13.01 -15.31 -11.09
CA VAL A 78 -12.30 -14.09 -10.66
C VAL A 78 -13.28 -13.03 -10.19
N ALA A 79 -14.36 -12.77 -10.94
CA ALA A 79 -15.36 -11.79 -10.54
C ALA A 79 -16.07 -12.16 -9.23
N ALA A 80 -16.38 -13.44 -9.02
CA ALA A 80 -17.02 -13.92 -7.81
C ALA A 80 -16.09 -13.81 -6.59
N GLU A 81 -14.84 -14.27 -6.69
CA GLU A 81 -13.87 -14.17 -5.60
C GLU A 81 -13.55 -12.71 -5.27
N PHE A 82 -13.48 -11.84 -6.28
CA PHE A 82 -13.28 -10.40 -6.07
C PHE A 82 -14.49 -9.72 -5.42
N ALA A 83 -15.72 -10.07 -5.82
CA ALA A 83 -16.94 -9.54 -5.23
C ALA A 83 -17.14 -9.98 -3.76
N ALA A 84 -16.55 -11.10 -3.36
CA ALA A 84 -16.56 -11.59 -1.98
C ALA A 84 -15.60 -10.81 -1.05
N LEU A 85 -14.72 -9.96 -1.59
CA LEU A 85 -13.82 -9.15 -0.78
C LEU A 85 -14.57 -8.11 0.06
N PRO A 86 -14.00 -7.67 1.20
CA PRO A 86 -14.53 -6.53 1.94
C PRO A 86 -14.61 -5.28 1.06
N ALA A 87 -15.68 -4.49 1.22
CA ALA A 87 -15.93 -3.29 0.40
C ALA A 87 -14.74 -2.32 0.35
N ARG A 88 -13.98 -2.20 1.45
CA ARG A 88 -12.76 -1.38 1.50
C ARG A 88 -11.70 -1.84 0.51
N SER A 89 -11.48 -3.15 0.38
CA SER A 89 -10.50 -3.72 -0.56
C SER A 89 -10.94 -3.55 -2.01
N GLN A 90 -12.25 -3.60 -2.28
CA GLN A 90 -12.81 -3.36 -3.63
C GLN A 90 -12.67 -1.91 -4.10
N GLN A 91 -12.59 -0.94 -3.17
CA GLN A 91 -12.36 0.47 -3.55
C GLN A 91 -10.92 0.75 -4.00
N ASP A 92 -9.98 -0.05 -3.50
CA ASP A 92 -8.54 0.14 -3.72
C ASP A 92 -7.98 -0.69 -4.88
N LEU A 93 -8.66 -1.80 -5.20
CA LEU A 93 -8.24 -2.78 -6.20
C LEU A 93 -9.23 -2.85 -7.36
N THR A 94 -8.75 -3.32 -8.51
CA THR A 94 -9.53 -3.66 -9.69
C THR A 94 -9.02 -4.96 -10.29
N THR A 95 -9.84 -5.62 -11.10
CA THR A 95 -9.46 -6.87 -11.77
C THR A 95 -9.49 -6.69 -13.28
N ARG A 96 -8.52 -7.26 -13.97
CA ARG A 96 -8.49 -7.33 -15.43
C ARG A 96 -8.17 -8.76 -15.86
N CYS A 97 -8.87 -9.25 -16.88
CA CYS A 97 -8.60 -10.55 -17.49
C CYS A 97 -8.41 -10.36 -18.99
N GLU A 98 -7.36 -10.94 -19.54
CA GLU A 98 -7.08 -10.92 -20.98
C GLU A 98 -6.79 -12.33 -21.47
N VAL A 99 -7.39 -12.66 -22.60
CA VAL A 99 -7.25 -13.98 -23.21
C VAL A 99 -6.20 -13.86 -24.31
N SER A 100 -5.20 -14.72 -24.26
CA SER A 100 -4.14 -14.77 -25.28
C SER A 100 -3.90 -16.21 -25.68
N GLY A 101 -4.43 -16.60 -26.84
CA GLY A 101 -4.36 -17.96 -27.36
C GLY A 101 -5.01 -18.97 -26.40
N THR A 102 -4.19 -19.89 -25.89
CA THR A 102 -4.60 -20.98 -24.99
C THR A 102 -4.48 -20.64 -23.51
N ALA A 103 -4.41 -19.36 -23.15
CA ALA A 103 -4.28 -18.96 -21.75
C ALA A 103 -5.07 -17.69 -21.44
N VAL A 104 -5.43 -17.53 -20.16
CA VAL A 104 -5.97 -16.29 -19.60
C VAL A 104 -4.96 -15.72 -18.63
N THR A 105 -4.61 -14.45 -18.81
CA THR A 105 -3.86 -13.71 -17.81
C THR A 105 -4.83 -12.91 -16.97
N VAL A 106 -4.73 -13.07 -15.66
CA VAL A 106 -5.52 -12.33 -14.67
C VAL A 106 -4.59 -11.38 -13.94
N TRP A 107 -4.96 -10.11 -13.87
CA TRP A 107 -4.29 -9.09 -13.08
C TRP A 107 -5.24 -8.60 -12.00
N ILE A 108 -4.71 -8.49 -10.79
CA ILE A 108 -5.30 -7.65 -9.75
C ILE A 108 -4.46 -6.37 -9.75
N GLN A 109 -5.10 -5.24 -9.99
CA GLN A 109 -4.48 -3.93 -10.12
C GLN A 109 -4.89 -3.04 -8.96
N ARG A 110 -4.01 -2.16 -8.52
CA ARG A 110 -4.38 -1.02 -7.67
C ARG A 110 -5.02 0.05 -8.54
N ARG A 111 -5.82 0.92 -7.92
CA ARG A 111 -6.43 2.06 -8.60
C ARG A 111 -5.41 3.06 -9.18
N ASP A 112 -4.19 3.08 -8.66
CA ASP A 112 -3.07 3.86 -9.19
C ASP A 112 -2.46 3.27 -10.48
N GLY A 113 -3.02 2.16 -10.99
CA GLY A 113 -2.58 1.48 -12.20
C GLY A 113 -1.43 0.50 -12.00
N LYS A 114 -0.86 0.40 -10.79
CA LYS A 114 0.18 -0.60 -10.51
C LYS A 114 -0.44 -1.97 -10.36
N THR A 115 0.18 -2.97 -10.94
CA THR A 115 -0.21 -4.36 -10.79
C THR A 115 0.53 -4.98 -9.60
N PRO A 116 -0.11 -5.16 -8.42
CA PRO A 116 0.47 -5.92 -7.33
C PRO A 116 0.73 -7.38 -7.70
N VAL A 117 -0.16 -8.02 -8.46
CA VAL A 117 -0.01 -9.43 -8.81
C VAL A 117 -0.72 -9.79 -10.12
N SER A 118 -0.15 -10.75 -10.83
CA SER A 118 -0.76 -11.37 -12.01
C SER A 118 -0.46 -12.85 -12.08
N VAL A 119 -1.40 -13.62 -12.62
CA VAL A 119 -1.22 -15.05 -12.89
C VAL A 119 -1.65 -15.37 -14.31
N ARG A 120 -0.91 -16.26 -14.97
CA ARG A 120 -1.26 -16.81 -16.28
C ARG A 120 -1.80 -18.22 -16.08
N ILE A 121 -3.04 -18.44 -16.49
CA ILE A 121 -3.77 -19.69 -16.33
C ILE A 121 -3.90 -20.32 -17.72
N PRO A 122 -3.26 -21.49 -17.97
CA PRO A 122 -3.47 -22.22 -19.21
C PRO A 122 -4.89 -22.77 -19.26
N LEU A 123 -5.54 -22.68 -20.41
CA LEU A 123 -6.88 -23.22 -20.62
C LEU A 123 -6.79 -24.72 -20.93
N SER A 124 -7.81 -25.47 -20.51
CA SER A 124 -7.94 -26.92 -20.68
C SER A 124 -9.17 -27.26 -21.50
#